data_AF-A0A8S1JU68-F1
#
_entry.id   AF-A0A8S1JU68-F1
#
_cell.length_a   1.000
_cell.length_b   1.000
_cell.length_c   1.000
_cell.angle_alpha   90.00
_cell.angle_beta   90.00
_cell.angle_gamma   90.00
#
_symmetry.space_group_name_H-M   'P 1'
#
loop_
_entity.id
_entity.type
_entity.pdbx_description
1 polymer ?
#
loop_
_entity_poly.entity_id
_entity_poly.type
_entity_poly.pdbx_seq_one_letter_code
_entity_poly.pdbx_strand_id
1 'polypeptide(L)'
;MENLHPAKEIILKIVSEIQRHHDFIDYMNSNTQKDKKNQLLKQYYKNEPNNSITQNIIRVVELQNEYIAMKQHFYHILVHKQNVPNLCGYHATYNLIQCVQSIKYKIPPQFYDIAAFWTYVKRTQEFLKQYRSKYQMDSTTWPWRDSDIENGDFERTYLKSCLHAKPLFKTTFQNEIIQDIKYTVTNDTIFFQYGNIVNGYNERLVLQKKFDQFKDFQSSKNEELIQTYMLGVTNHWICFVAHKNIQGTQFIVMDSRNRDFFLWNEQQIRDFLQQDQLARPQRGQQPLNQFYLDLYEQGMKDLQQIITLLISWITGQTKLESYVSNQKIRVFLNPLIELLEISQNEYLNLKFCIENAANLYQILALWADQYRITVSEFIGNATDISQINKTLFLKALELAQNALEFQTKNGLWNQQKQSPLHNIIKCLKIINQSI
;
A
#
# COMPACT_ATOMS: atom_id res chain seq x y z
N MET A 1 8.97 -55.93 7.19
CA MET A 1 8.76 -54.47 7.06
C MET A 1 9.96 -53.82 7.72
N GLU A 2 10.91 -53.34 6.93
CA GLU A 2 12.09 -52.65 7.46
C GLU A 2 11.64 -51.29 8.00
N ASN A 3 11.80 -51.08 9.31
CA ASN A 3 11.55 -49.79 9.93
C ASN A 3 12.55 -48.78 9.37
N LEU A 4 12.06 -47.91 8.48
CA LEU A 4 12.85 -46.80 7.96
C LEU A 4 13.28 -45.92 9.14
N HIS A 5 14.55 -45.51 9.13
CA HIS A 5 15.07 -44.54 10.09
C HIS A 5 14.16 -43.28 10.08
N PRO A 6 13.78 -42.69 11.23
CA PRO A 6 12.84 -41.57 11.29
C PRO A 6 13.20 -40.40 10.37
N ALA A 7 14.50 -40.12 10.22
CA ALA A 7 14.99 -39.10 9.28
C ALA A 7 14.68 -39.42 7.81
N LYS A 8 14.68 -40.71 7.42
CA LYS A 8 14.37 -41.16 6.05
C LYS A 8 12.87 -41.06 5.75
N GLU A 9 12.01 -41.33 6.73
CA GLU A 9 10.56 -41.04 6.60
C GLU A 9 10.28 -39.55 6.46
N ILE A 10 10.95 -38.71 7.27
CA ILE A 10 10.83 -37.24 7.16
C ILE A 10 11.30 -36.76 5.79
N ILE A 11 12.45 -37.24 5.29
CA ILE A 11 12.96 -36.87 3.97
C ILE A 11 12.01 -37.34 2.87
N LEU A 12 11.51 -38.58 2.91
CA LEU A 12 10.55 -39.09 1.92
C LEU A 12 9.25 -38.29 1.94
N LYS A 13 8.79 -37.89 3.13
CA LYS A 13 7.61 -37.02 3.27
C LYS A 13 7.86 -35.66 2.61
N ILE A 14 8.97 -34.99 2.95
CA ILE A 14 9.37 -33.70 2.36
C ILE A 14 9.50 -33.81 0.84
N VAL A 15 10.18 -34.84 0.33
CA VAL A 15 10.35 -35.05 -1.12
C VAL A 15 9.02 -35.31 -1.80
N SER A 16 8.13 -36.10 -1.20
CA SER A 16 6.82 -36.34 -1.77
C SER A 16 5.93 -35.09 -1.74
N GLU A 17 6.01 -34.25 -0.70
CA GLU A 17 5.32 -32.97 -0.62
C GLU A 17 5.83 -31.98 -1.68
N ILE A 18 7.16 -31.91 -1.88
CA ILE A 18 7.78 -31.10 -2.93
C ILE A 18 7.32 -31.57 -4.31
N GLN A 19 7.35 -32.88 -4.58
CA GLN A 19 6.94 -33.44 -5.87
C GLN A 19 5.46 -33.16 -6.13
N ARG A 20 4.59 -33.40 -5.14
CA ARG A 20 3.15 -33.07 -5.20
C ARG A 20 2.96 -31.60 -5.59
N HIS A 21 3.70 -30.70 -4.95
CA HIS A 21 3.61 -29.27 -5.21
C HIS A 21 4.12 -28.89 -6.61
N HIS A 22 5.19 -29.53 -7.09
CA HIS A 22 5.68 -29.35 -8.46
C HIS A 22 4.64 -29.80 -9.48
N ASP A 23 4.03 -30.97 -9.28
CA ASP A 23 2.96 -31.51 -10.12
C ASP A 23 1.75 -30.55 -10.14
N PHE A 24 1.38 -29.97 -8.99
CA PHE A 24 0.31 -28.99 -8.88
C PHE A 24 0.60 -27.71 -9.69
N ILE A 25 1.82 -27.15 -9.57
CA ILE A 25 2.16 -25.93 -10.32
C ILE A 25 2.27 -26.24 -11.82
N ASP A 26 2.88 -27.35 -12.22
CA ASP A 26 2.97 -27.77 -13.63
C ASP A 26 1.59 -27.94 -14.23
N TYR A 27 0.66 -28.52 -13.47
CA TYR A 27 -0.73 -28.61 -13.84
C TYR A 27 -1.41 -27.24 -13.99
N MET A 28 -1.25 -26.33 -13.02
CA MET A 28 -1.80 -24.97 -13.07
C MET A 28 -1.25 -24.15 -14.24
N ASN A 29 -0.03 -24.45 -14.69
CA ASN A 29 0.60 -23.84 -15.86
C ASN A 29 0.19 -24.51 -17.18
N SER A 30 -0.32 -25.74 -17.15
CA SER A 30 -0.83 -26.44 -18.32
C SER A 30 -2.22 -25.91 -18.69
N ASN A 31 -2.42 -25.54 -19.95
CA ASN A 31 -3.63 -24.88 -20.47
C ASN A 31 -4.80 -25.88 -20.65
N THR A 32 -4.99 -26.82 -19.72
CA THR A 32 -5.95 -27.92 -19.86
C THR A 32 -7.38 -27.54 -19.45
N GLN A 33 -8.35 -28.13 -20.15
CA GLN A 33 -9.80 -27.85 -20.09
C GLN A 33 -10.34 -27.62 -18.66
N LYS A 34 -11.06 -26.51 -18.48
CA LYS A 34 -11.59 -26.01 -17.19
C LYS A 34 -12.30 -27.06 -16.33
N ASP A 35 -13.05 -27.97 -16.93
CA ASP A 35 -13.87 -28.94 -16.17
C ASP A 35 -13.05 -30.05 -15.50
N LYS A 36 -11.94 -30.48 -16.13
CA LYS A 36 -11.00 -31.44 -15.49
C LYS A 36 -10.21 -30.80 -14.35
N LYS A 37 -10.03 -29.47 -14.39
CA LYS A 37 -9.30 -28.67 -13.39
C LYS A 37 -9.92 -28.72 -12.00
N ASN A 38 -11.23 -28.57 -11.91
CA ASN A 38 -11.95 -28.61 -10.63
C ASN A 38 -12.01 -30.01 -10.00
N GLN A 39 -12.07 -31.08 -10.81
CA GLN A 39 -12.08 -32.45 -10.29
C GLN A 39 -10.72 -32.89 -9.74
N LEU A 40 -9.62 -32.51 -10.41
CA LEU A 40 -8.26 -32.82 -9.97
C LEU A 40 -7.84 -32.00 -8.72
N LEU A 41 -8.22 -30.72 -8.64
CA LEU A 41 -8.05 -29.91 -7.42
C LEU A 41 -8.72 -30.57 -6.21
N LYS A 42 -9.96 -31.05 -6.35
CA LYS A 42 -10.66 -31.80 -5.30
C LYS A 42 -9.98 -33.11 -4.94
N GLN A 43 -9.38 -33.81 -5.90
CA GLN A 43 -8.63 -35.05 -5.65
C GLN A 43 -7.31 -34.78 -4.91
N TYR A 44 -6.57 -33.74 -5.29
CA TYR A 44 -5.29 -33.39 -4.69
C TYR A 44 -5.43 -33.00 -3.20
N TYR A 45 -6.50 -32.29 -2.86
CA TYR A 45 -6.80 -31.86 -1.48
C TYR A 45 -7.81 -32.75 -0.75
N LYS A 46 -8.21 -33.90 -1.32
CA LYS A 46 -9.30 -34.75 -0.80
C LYS A 46 -9.13 -35.16 0.67
N ASN A 47 -7.87 -35.24 1.13
CA ASN A 47 -7.51 -35.69 2.47
C ASN A 47 -6.83 -34.59 3.31
N GLU A 48 -6.71 -33.36 2.81
CA GLU A 48 -6.19 -32.25 3.61
C GLU A 48 -7.35 -31.55 4.32
N PRO A 49 -7.26 -31.29 5.64
CA PRO A 49 -8.28 -30.52 6.33
C PRO A 49 -8.37 -29.14 5.66
N ASN A 50 -9.58 -28.77 5.24
CA ASN A 50 -9.84 -27.44 4.66
C ASN A 50 -9.79 -26.40 5.78
N ASN A 51 -8.57 -26.06 6.18
CA ASN A 51 -8.33 -25.09 7.22
C ASN A 51 -8.60 -23.69 6.67
N SER A 52 -9.29 -22.86 7.46
CA SER A 52 -9.52 -21.47 7.12
C SER A 52 -8.19 -20.75 6.84
N ILE A 53 -8.19 -19.80 5.91
CA ILE A 53 -7.09 -18.85 5.67
C ILE A 53 -6.69 -18.15 6.99
N THR A 54 -7.65 -18.03 7.90
CA THR A 54 -7.51 -17.44 9.23
C THR A 54 -7.09 -18.44 10.32
N GLN A 55 -6.58 -19.63 9.98
CA GLN A 55 -6.18 -20.60 11.02
C GLN A 55 -4.95 -20.11 11.81
N ASN A 56 -4.02 -19.43 11.13
CA ASN A 56 -2.75 -18.99 11.69
C ASN A 56 -2.69 -17.46 11.70
N ILE A 57 -3.58 -16.87 12.50
CA ILE A 57 -3.65 -15.44 12.74
C ILE A 57 -2.56 -15.05 13.75
N ILE A 58 -1.76 -14.02 13.43
CA ILE A 58 -0.94 -13.32 14.42
C ILE A 58 -1.86 -12.58 15.39
N ARG A 59 -2.77 -11.77 14.83
CA ARG A 59 -3.77 -11.03 15.61
C ARG A 59 -5.00 -10.66 14.77
N VAL A 60 -6.16 -10.62 15.42
CA VAL A 60 -7.34 -9.90 14.92
C VAL A 60 -7.24 -8.47 15.45
N VAL A 61 -7.09 -7.52 14.54
CA VAL A 61 -6.91 -6.10 14.89
C VAL A 61 -8.24 -5.40 14.73
N GLU A 62 -8.64 -4.70 15.78
CA GLU A 62 -9.84 -3.89 15.81
C GLU A 62 -9.50 -2.42 15.54
N LEU A 63 -10.23 -1.79 14.62
CA LEU A 63 -10.03 -0.41 14.23
C LEU A 63 -11.28 0.43 14.51
N GLN A 64 -11.09 1.52 15.25
CA GLN A 64 -12.06 2.59 15.40
C GLN A 64 -11.31 3.91 15.63
N ASN A 65 -11.40 4.85 14.69
CA ASN A 65 -10.69 6.14 14.73
C ASN A 65 -11.39 7.15 13.81
N GLU A 66 -10.78 8.32 13.58
CA GLU A 66 -11.35 9.39 12.76
C GLU A 66 -11.66 8.97 11.30
N TYR A 67 -10.95 7.99 10.73
CA TYR A 67 -11.21 7.47 9.39
C TYR A 67 -12.19 6.28 9.40
N ILE A 68 -12.33 5.61 10.55
CA ILE A 68 -13.18 4.43 10.74
C ILE A 68 -14.12 4.71 11.92
N ALA A 69 -15.19 5.46 11.65
CA ALA A 69 -16.23 5.78 12.63
C ALA A 69 -17.03 4.53 13.04
N MET A 70 -17.32 3.65 12.09
CA MET A 70 -17.92 2.33 12.34
C MET A 70 -16.82 1.30 12.50
N LYS A 71 -16.72 0.74 13.72
CA LYS A 71 -15.74 -0.28 14.10
C LYS A 71 -15.60 -1.38 13.03
N GLN A 72 -14.36 -1.61 12.61
CA GLN A 72 -13.98 -2.67 11.67
C GLN A 72 -12.92 -3.57 12.30
N HIS A 73 -12.70 -4.75 11.69
CA HIS A 73 -11.61 -5.63 12.08
C HIS A 73 -10.86 -6.15 10.85
N PHE A 74 -9.59 -6.46 11.01
CA PHE A 74 -8.83 -7.20 10.01
C PHE A 74 -7.99 -8.31 10.65
N TYR A 75 -7.71 -9.32 9.85
CA TYR A 75 -6.88 -10.45 10.24
C TYR A 75 -5.44 -10.20 9.78
N HIS A 76 -4.52 -10.08 10.72
CA HIS A 76 -3.09 -10.12 10.42
C HIS A 76 -2.64 -11.58 10.40
N ILE A 77 -2.36 -12.11 9.22
CA ILE A 77 -2.06 -13.53 9.02
C ILE A 77 -0.55 -13.75 9.00
N LEU A 78 -0.10 -14.79 9.70
CA LEU A 78 1.30 -15.23 9.67
C LEU A 78 1.61 -15.76 8.26
N VAL A 79 2.78 -15.50 7.71
CA VAL A 79 3.21 -16.02 6.40
C VAL A 79 4.66 -16.50 6.45
N HIS A 80 5.21 -17.04 5.36
CA HIS A 80 6.64 -17.35 5.29
C HIS A 80 7.46 -16.08 5.52
N LYS A 81 8.28 -16.11 6.59
CA LYS A 81 9.09 -14.97 7.00
C LYS A 81 10.19 -14.69 5.99
N GLN A 82 10.32 -13.44 5.59
CA GLN A 82 11.43 -13.00 4.76
C GLN A 82 12.72 -12.97 5.58
N ASN A 83 13.68 -13.81 5.19
CA ASN A 83 15.03 -13.83 5.78
C ASN A 83 16.09 -13.25 4.83
N VAL A 84 15.77 -13.11 3.54
CA VAL A 84 16.66 -12.58 2.51
C VAL A 84 16.21 -11.17 2.13
N PRO A 85 17.10 -10.16 2.12
CA PRO A 85 16.78 -8.80 1.65
C PRO A 85 16.22 -8.78 0.21
N ASN A 86 15.50 -7.71 -0.14
CA ASN A 86 15.01 -7.46 -1.52
C ASN A 86 14.06 -8.51 -2.12
N LEU A 87 13.48 -9.41 -1.31
CA LEU A 87 12.45 -10.37 -1.77
C LEU A 87 11.02 -9.99 -1.36
N CYS A 88 10.82 -8.85 -0.70
CA CYS A 88 9.50 -8.46 -0.19
C CYS A 88 8.42 -8.42 -1.29
N GLY A 89 8.77 -8.02 -2.52
CA GLY A 89 7.87 -8.09 -3.67
C GLY A 89 7.47 -9.51 -4.07
N TYR A 90 8.41 -10.46 -4.05
CA TYR A 90 8.11 -11.88 -4.28
C TYR A 90 7.22 -12.45 -3.18
N HIS A 91 7.49 -12.13 -1.90
CA HIS A 91 6.64 -12.55 -0.79
C HIS A 91 5.22 -12.00 -0.93
N ALA A 92 5.07 -10.70 -1.16
CA ALA A 92 3.77 -10.06 -1.29
C ALA A 92 2.94 -10.67 -2.44
N THR A 93 3.55 -10.89 -3.61
CA THR A 93 2.86 -11.51 -4.73
C THR A 93 2.53 -12.99 -4.52
N TYR A 94 3.47 -13.76 -3.95
CA TYR A 94 3.22 -15.15 -3.58
C TYR A 94 2.02 -15.26 -2.63
N ASN A 95 2.00 -14.45 -1.58
CA ASN A 95 0.93 -14.43 -0.59
C ASN A 95 -0.42 -14.03 -1.21
N LEU A 96 -0.45 -13.03 -2.10
CA LEU A 96 -1.69 -12.70 -2.83
C LEU A 96 -2.20 -13.86 -3.67
N ILE A 97 -1.31 -14.53 -4.40
CA ILE A 97 -1.67 -15.68 -5.23
C ILE A 97 -2.26 -16.81 -4.37
N GLN A 98 -1.55 -17.19 -3.30
CA GLN A 98 -1.99 -18.23 -2.38
C GLN A 98 -3.35 -17.88 -1.74
N CYS A 99 -3.51 -16.64 -1.29
CA CYS A 99 -4.76 -16.21 -0.66
C CYS A 99 -5.95 -16.28 -1.64
N VAL A 100 -5.81 -15.74 -2.84
CA VAL A 100 -6.88 -15.77 -3.86
C VAL A 100 -7.22 -17.19 -4.29
N GLN A 101 -6.21 -18.04 -4.51
CA GLN A 101 -6.42 -19.44 -4.88
C GLN A 101 -7.13 -20.21 -3.77
N SER A 102 -6.76 -19.99 -2.51
CA SER A 102 -7.45 -20.57 -1.35
C SER A 102 -8.91 -20.15 -1.27
N ILE A 103 -9.23 -18.88 -1.49
CA ILE A 103 -10.62 -18.39 -1.47
C ILE A 103 -11.44 -19.02 -2.62
N LYS A 104 -10.89 -19.03 -3.83
CA LYS A 104 -11.57 -19.49 -5.05
C LYS A 104 -11.78 -21.01 -5.08
N TYR A 105 -10.73 -21.77 -4.77
CA TYR A 105 -10.73 -23.22 -4.90
C TYR A 105 -11.05 -23.94 -3.58
N LYS A 106 -11.19 -23.20 -2.47
CA LYS A 106 -11.44 -23.71 -1.11
C LYS A 106 -10.35 -24.73 -0.71
N ILE A 107 -9.10 -24.34 -0.93
CA ILE A 107 -7.90 -25.14 -0.65
C ILE A 107 -7.05 -24.48 0.44
N PRO A 108 -6.34 -25.25 1.29
CA PRO A 108 -5.45 -24.69 2.30
C PRO A 108 -4.37 -23.80 1.66
N PRO A 109 -4.13 -22.58 2.17
CA PRO A 109 -3.08 -21.72 1.64
C PRO A 109 -1.70 -22.25 2.01
N GLN A 110 -0.75 -22.17 1.09
CA GLN A 110 0.63 -22.61 1.33
C GLN A 110 1.53 -21.46 1.81
N PHE A 111 1.01 -20.55 2.63
CA PHE A 111 1.75 -19.35 3.06
C PHE A 111 3.08 -19.67 3.76
N TYR A 112 3.18 -20.81 4.44
CA TYR A 112 4.36 -21.22 5.23
C TYR A 112 5.32 -22.14 4.48
N ASP A 113 4.91 -22.66 3.34
CA ASP A 113 5.69 -23.63 2.60
C ASP A 113 6.89 -22.94 1.93
N ILE A 114 8.05 -23.11 2.56
CA ILE A 114 9.32 -22.54 2.13
C ILE A 114 9.69 -23.07 0.73
N ALA A 115 9.45 -24.36 0.48
CA ALA A 115 9.77 -24.97 -0.80
C ALA A 115 8.85 -24.44 -1.90
N ALA A 116 7.58 -24.25 -1.60
CA ALA A 116 6.62 -23.63 -2.51
C ALA A 116 6.99 -22.18 -2.85
N PHE A 117 7.38 -21.39 -1.84
CA PHE A 117 7.84 -20.02 -2.05
C PHE A 117 9.07 -19.96 -2.98
N TRP A 118 10.12 -20.73 -2.71
CA TRP A 118 11.32 -20.72 -3.55
C TRP A 118 11.08 -21.30 -4.95
N THR A 119 10.19 -22.29 -5.07
CA THR A 119 9.75 -22.80 -6.37
C THR A 119 9.03 -21.70 -7.16
N TYR A 120 8.17 -20.91 -6.51
CA TYR A 120 7.53 -19.75 -7.11
C TYR A 120 8.55 -18.69 -7.57
N VAL A 121 9.54 -18.34 -6.73
CA VAL A 121 10.60 -17.37 -7.08
C VAL A 121 11.36 -17.84 -8.33
N LYS A 122 11.90 -19.06 -8.30
CA LYS A 122 12.67 -19.63 -9.41
C LYS A 122 11.88 -19.66 -10.71
N ARG A 123 10.64 -20.17 -10.68
CA ARG A 123 9.77 -20.22 -11.86
C ARG A 123 9.38 -18.83 -12.37
N THR A 124 9.34 -17.83 -11.50
CA THR A 124 9.12 -16.44 -11.91
C THR A 124 10.33 -15.87 -12.62
N GLN A 125 11.53 -16.09 -12.09
CA GLN A 125 12.79 -15.65 -12.72
C GLN A 125 12.99 -16.34 -14.07
N GLU A 126 12.75 -17.65 -14.17
CA GLU A 126 12.79 -18.39 -15.44
C GLU A 126 11.78 -17.84 -16.46
N PHE A 127 10.55 -17.57 -16.02
CA PHE A 127 9.54 -16.92 -16.87
C PHE A 127 10.02 -15.56 -17.39
N LEU A 128 10.66 -14.74 -16.54
CA LEU A 128 11.15 -13.42 -16.95
C LEU A 128 12.30 -13.51 -17.95
N LYS A 129 13.20 -14.50 -17.80
CA LYS A 129 14.24 -14.79 -18.80
C LYS A 129 13.63 -15.21 -20.14
N GLN A 130 12.59 -16.04 -20.13
CA GLN A 130 11.84 -16.42 -21.34
C GLN A 130 11.09 -15.23 -21.95
N TYR A 131 10.47 -14.40 -21.12
CA TYR A 131 9.76 -13.18 -21.53
C TYR A 131 10.72 -12.21 -22.24
N ARG A 132 11.90 -11.96 -21.64
CA ARG A 132 12.98 -11.17 -22.24
C ARG A 132 13.33 -11.66 -23.64
N SER A 133 13.61 -12.96 -23.78
CA SER A 133 13.96 -13.56 -25.08
C SER A 133 12.82 -13.45 -26.10
N LYS A 134 11.58 -13.69 -25.68
CA LYS A 134 10.39 -13.60 -26.55
C LYS A 134 10.19 -12.19 -27.12
N TYR A 135 10.42 -11.15 -26.33
CA TYR A 135 10.25 -9.76 -26.74
C TYR A 135 11.55 -9.09 -27.19
N GLN A 136 12.62 -9.87 -27.42
CA GLN A 136 13.92 -9.40 -27.93
C GLN A 136 14.50 -8.24 -27.10
N MET A 137 14.33 -8.30 -25.79
CA MET A 137 14.89 -7.33 -24.86
C MET A 137 16.38 -7.62 -24.64
N ASP A 138 17.21 -6.57 -24.58
CA ASP A 138 18.65 -6.71 -24.48
C ASP A 138 19.08 -7.30 -23.11
N SER A 139 19.62 -8.52 -23.13
CA SER A 139 20.05 -9.23 -21.92
C SER A 139 21.31 -8.68 -21.27
N THR A 140 21.99 -7.71 -21.89
CA THR A 140 23.20 -7.09 -21.35
C THR A 140 22.94 -5.78 -20.60
N THR A 141 21.72 -5.24 -20.71
CA THR A 141 21.37 -3.94 -20.13
C THR A 141 20.37 -4.08 -19.00
N TRP A 142 20.38 -3.13 -18.07
CA TRP A 142 19.34 -3.01 -17.06
C TRP A 142 18.00 -2.66 -17.75
N PRO A 143 16.86 -3.24 -17.33
CA PRO A 143 16.70 -4.18 -16.22
C PRO A 143 16.73 -5.66 -16.62
N TRP A 144 17.33 -6.06 -17.74
CA TRP A 144 17.15 -7.40 -18.30
C TRP A 144 18.36 -8.31 -18.17
N ARG A 145 19.38 -7.95 -17.38
CA ARG A 145 20.48 -8.88 -17.08
C ARG A 145 20.00 -10.01 -16.18
N ASP A 146 20.64 -11.17 -16.26
CA ASP A 146 20.31 -12.31 -15.41
C ASP A 146 20.41 -11.95 -13.91
N SER A 147 21.44 -11.19 -13.53
CA SER A 147 21.61 -10.69 -12.16
C SER A 147 20.49 -9.76 -11.70
N ASP A 148 19.93 -8.95 -12.61
CA ASP A 148 18.84 -8.02 -12.30
C ASP A 148 17.52 -8.77 -12.12
N ILE A 149 17.29 -9.83 -12.91
CA ILE A 149 16.08 -10.67 -12.78
C ILE A 149 16.13 -11.45 -11.45
N GLU A 150 17.31 -11.94 -11.09
CA GLU A 150 17.50 -12.79 -9.91
C GLU A 150 17.53 -12.00 -8.60
N ASN A 151 18.16 -10.82 -8.60
CA ASN A 151 18.48 -10.08 -7.37
C ASN A 151 17.94 -8.64 -7.35
N GLY A 152 17.34 -8.16 -8.44
CA GLY A 152 16.77 -6.82 -8.53
C GLY A 152 15.38 -6.70 -7.90
N ASP A 153 14.85 -5.48 -7.87
CA ASP A 153 13.54 -5.16 -7.32
C ASP A 153 12.41 -5.69 -8.23
N PHE A 154 11.97 -6.91 -7.94
CA PHE A 154 10.98 -7.62 -8.74
C PHE A 154 9.71 -6.82 -8.96
N GLU A 155 9.21 -6.22 -7.89
CA GLU A 155 7.90 -5.59 -7.88
C GLU A 155 7.86 -4.26 -8.64
N ARG A 156 8.96 -3.53 -8.65
CA ARG A 156 9.08 -2.27 -9.41
C ARG A 156 9.33 -2.54 -10.89
N THR A 157 10.05 -3.61 -11.19
CA THR A 157 10.67 -3.81 -12.50
C THR A 157 9.89 -4.80 -13.37
N TYR A 158 9.43 -5.91 -12.78
CA TYR A 158 8.93 -7.06 -13.54
C TYR A 158 7.48 -7.45 -13.24
N LEU A 159 6.89 -6.97 -12.13
CA LEU A 159 5.52 -7.32 -11.73
C LEU A 159 4.51 -7.09 -12.86
N LYS A 160 4.61 -5.95 -13.56
CA LYS A 160 3.72 -5.61 -14.69
C LYS A 160 3.81 -6.65 -15.81
N SER A 161 5.02 -7.13 -16.13
CA SER A 161 5.24 -8.19 -17.12
C SER A 161 4.60 -9.51 -16.66
N CYS A 162 4.72 -9.86 -15.38
CA CYS A 162 4.08 -11.05 -14.82
C CYS A 162 2.55 -10.96 -14.85
N LEU A 163 1.97 -9.83 -14.43
CA LEU A 163 0.52 -9.59 -14.51
C LEU A 163 0.00 -9.66 -15.94
N HIS A 164 0.76 -9.11 -16.89
CA HIS A 164 0.36 -9.07 -18.29
C HIS A 164 0.47 -10.44 -18.99
N ALA A 165 1.46 -11.27 -18.67
CA ALA A 165 1.81 -12.42 -19.50
C ALA A 165 1.99 -13.75 -18.77
N LYS A 166 2.22 -13.78 -17.45
CA LYS A 166 2.46 -15.03 -16.73
C LYS A 166 1.12 -15.77 -16.50
N PRO A 167 0.96 -17.02 -16.96
CA PRO A 167 -0.31 -17.76 -16.83
C PRO A 167 -0.83 -17.87 -15.40
N LEU A 168 0.08 -18.08 -14.43
CA LEU A 168 -0.28 -18.13 -13.01
C LEU A 168 -0.98 -16.85 -12.54
N PHE A 169 -0.49 -15.67 -12.92
CA PHE A 169 -1.13 -14.40 -12.52
C PHE A 169 -2.49 -14.23 -13.19
N LYS A 170 -2.57 -14.52 -14.50
CA LYS A 170 -3.84 -14.43 -15.24
C LYS A 170 -4.91 -15.33 -14.63
N THR A 171 -4.59 -16.60 -14.40
CA THR A 171 -5.54 -17.59 -13.88
C THR A 171 -5.95 -17.30 -12.44
N THR A 172 -5.04 -16.81 -11.60
CA THR A 172 -5.36 -16.41 -10.23
C THR A 172 -6.33 -15.23 -10.21
N PHE A 173 -6.02 -14.15 -10.93
CA PHE A 173 -6.77 -12.89 -10.86
C PHE A 173 -7.89 -12.76 -11.89
N GLN A 174 -8.20 -13.80 -12.67
CA GLN A 174 -9.35 -13.78 -13.57
C GLN A 174 -10.67 -13.97 -12.80
N ASN A 175 -11.69 -13.27 -13.30
CA ASN A 175 -13.08 -13.59 -12.97
C ASN A 175 -13.42 -14.97 -13.52
N GLU A 176 -14.01 -15.82 -12.70
CA GLU A 176 -14.45 -17.15 -13.14
C GLU A 176 -15.56 -17.71 -12.26
N ILE A 177 -16.27 -18.70 -12.79
CA ILE A 177 -17.27 -19.47 -12.05
C ILE A 177 -16.61 -20.78 -11.62
N ILE A 178 -16.61 -21.05 -10.32
CA ILE A 178 -16.10 -22.29 -9.72
C ILE A 178 -17.18 -22.82 -8.79
N GLN A 179 -17.62 -24.06 -9.01
CA GLN A 179 -18.66 -24.70 -8.18
C GLN A 179 -19.91 -23.82 -8.01
N ASP A 180 -20.42 -23.29 -9.13
CA ASP A 180 -21.60 -22.41 -9.21
C ASP A 180 -21.46 -21.05 -8.50
N ILE A 181 -20.27 -20.70 -8.02
CA ILE A 181 -19.96 -19.39 -7.44
C ILE A 181 -19.15 -18.58 -8.46
N LYS A 182 -19.68 -17.42 -8.83
CA LYS A 182 -18.98 -16.42 -9.66
C LYS A 182 -18.07 -15.58 -8.77
N TYR A 183 -16.78 -15.71 -8.99
CA TYR A 183 -15.74 -14.91 -8.35
C TYR A 183 -15.43 -13.70 -9.22
N THR A 184 -15.65 -12.50 -8.69
CA THR A 184 -15.11 -11.27 -9.25
C THR A 184 -13.81 -10.95 -8.52
N VAL A 185 -12.71 -10.79 -9.26
CA VAL A 185 -11.38 -10.57 -8.69
C VAL A 185 -10.76 -9.32 -9.30
N THR A 186 -10.21 -8.46 -8.45
CA THR A 186 -9.37 -7.33 -8.89
C THR A 186 -8.01 -7.42 -8.21
N ASN A 187 -6.98 -6.94 -8.89
CA ASN A 187 -5.62 -6.87 -8.35
C ASN A 187 -4.97 -5.54 -8.71
N ASP A 188 -4.55 -4.79 -7.69
CA ASP A 188 -4.04 -3.44 -7.82
C ASP A 188 -2.78 -3.21 -6.98
N THR A 189 -2.08 -2.13 -7.29
CA THR A 189 -0.90 -1.70 -6.56
C THR A 189 -1.09 -0.30 -6.03
N ILE A 190 -0.83 -0.11 -4.74
CA ILE A 190 -0.90 1.19 -4.07
C ILE A 190 0.46 1.55 -3.53
N PHE A 191 0.91 2.75 -3.83
CA PHE A 191 2.16 3.31 -3.32
C PHE A 191 1.83 4.35 -2.25
N PHE A 192 2.34 4.12 -1.03
CA PHE A 192 2.11 5.01 0.10
C PHE A 192 3.44 5.35 0.77
N GLN A 193 3.76 6.64 0.85
CA GLN A 193 5.03 7.10 1.38
C GLN A 193 4.84 8.38 2.19
N TYR A 194 5.36 8.41 3.42
CA TYR A 194 5.34 9.60 4.28
C TYR A 194 3.93 10.20 4.40
N GLY A 195 2.93 9.37 4.68
CA GLY A 195 1.53 9.82 4.77
C GLY A 195 0.86 10.20 3.44
N ASN A 196 1.43 9.87 2.28
CA ASN A 196 0.92 10.28 0.97
C ASN A 196 0.68 9.11 0.02
N ILE A 197 -0.40 9.18 -0.77
CA ILE A 197 -0.63 8.30 -1.92
C ILE A 197 0.16 8.81 -3.12
N VAL A 198 1.09 8.00 -3.60
CA VAL A 198 2.03 8.36 -4.67
C VAL A 198 1.53 7.91 -6.05
N ASN A 199 0.45 7.13 -6.10
CA ASN A 199 -0.20 6.73 -7.35
C ASN A 199 -0.57 7.95 -8.22
N GLY A 200 -0.43 7.79 -9.54
CA GLY A 200 -0.79 8.82 -10.51
C GLY A 200 -2.29 9.11 -10.53
N TYR A 201 -2.71 10.28 -11.01
CA TYR A 201 -4.12 10.70 -11.01
C TYR A 201 -5.08 9.65 -11.62
N ASN A 202 -4.76 9.12 -12.80
CA ASN A 202 -5.58 8.11 -13.47
C ASN A 202 -5.67 6.80 -12.67
N GLU A 203 -4.58 6.40 -12.01
CA GLU A 203 -4.56 5.20 -11.16
C GLU A 203 -5.48 5.38 -9.96
N ARG A 204 -5.47 6.56 -9.32
CA ARG A 204 -6.34 6.88 -8.19
C ARG A 204 -7.81 6.90 -8.57
N LEU A 205 -8.16 7.44 -9.74
CA LEU A 205 -9.54 7.37 -10.25
C LEU A 205 -10.00 5.91 -10.46
N VAL A 206 -9.12 5.05 -10.96
CA VAL A 206 -9.40 3.61 -11.11
C VAL A 206 -9.56 2.94 -9.75
N LEU A 207 -8.69 3.25 -8.78
CA LEU A 207 -8.78 2.73 -7.42
C LEU A 207 -10.08 3.15 -6.74
N GLN A 208 -10.48 4.43 -6.84
CA GLN A 208 -11.74 4.91 -6.26
C GLN A 208 -12.94 4.15 -6.83
N LYS A 209 -13.00 3.94 -8.15
CA LYS A 209 -14.06 3.14 -8.78
C LYS A 209 -14.11 1.70 -8.24
N LYS A 210 -12.96 1.11 -7.92
CA LYS A 210 -12.89 -0.24 -7.34
C LYS A 210 -13.36 -0.23 -5.88
N PHE A 211 -13.03 0.79 -5.10
CA PHE A 211 -13.56 0.95 -3.76
C PHE A 211 -15.09 1.09 -3.78
N ASP A 212 -15.62 1.92 -4.68
CA ASP A 212 -17.07 2.08 -4.88
C ASP A 212 -17.72 0.75 -5.31
N GLN A 213 -17.09 0.02 -6.24
CA GLN A 213 -17.56 -1.32 -6.64
C GLN A 213 -17.66 -2.27 -5.44
N PHE A 214 -16.68 -2.27 -4.54
CA PHE A 214 -16.73 -3.15 -3.36
C PHE A 214 -17.80 -2.75 -2.36
N LYS A 215 -17.91 -1.44 -2.11
CA LYS A 215 -18.95 -0.87 -1.26
C LYS A 215 -20.33 -1.30 -1.74
N ASP A 216 -20.59 -1.11 -3.03
CA ASP A 216 -21.91 -1.32 -3.63
C ASP A 216 -22.22 -2.79 -3.93
N PHE A 217 -21.20 -3.66 -3.97
CA PHE A 217 -21.37 -5.09 -4.23
C PHE A 217 -22.31 -5.74 -3.21
N GLN A 218 -23.43 -6.28 -3.69
CA GLN A 218 -24.37 -7.05 -2.89
C GLN A 218 -24.08 -8.54 -3.09
N SER A 219 -23.41 -9.15 -2.12
CA SER A 219 -23.11 -10.57 -2.16
C SER A 219 -24.39 -11.40 -2.25
N SER A 220 -24.37 -12.44 -3.08
CA SER A 220 -25.41 -13.47 -3.12
C SER A 220 -24.82 -14.82 -2.75
N LYS A 221 -25.65 -15.86 -2.67
CA LYS A 221 -25.18 -17.23 -2.43
C LYS A 221 -24.18 -17.71 -3.51
N ASN A 222 -24.25 -17.13 -4.71
CA ASN A 222 -23.50 -17.58 -5.88
C ASN A 222 -22.55 -16.50 -6.42
N GLU A 223 -22.31 -15.41 -5.68
CA GLU A 223 -21.40 -14.35 -6.10
C GLU A 223 -20.52 -13.88 -4.93
N GLU A 224 -19.21 -13.89 -5.16
CA GLU A 224 -18.20 -13.41 -4.21
C GLU A 224 -17.29 -12.37 -4.91
N LEU A 225 -16.85 -11.34 -4.17
CA LEU A 225 -15.91 -10.32 -4.64
C LEU A 225 -14.61 -10.38 -3.84
N ILE A 226 -13.48 -10.44 -4.54
CA ILE A 226 -12.14 -10.42 -3.97
C ILE A 226 -11.39 -9.21 -4.57
N GLN A 227 -10.88 -8.33 -3.72
CA GLN A 227 -9.98 -7.26 -4.14
C GLN A 227 -8.64 -7.44 -3.46
N THR A 228 -7.59 -7.51 -4.27
CA THR A 228 -6.22 -7.63 -3.78
C THR A 228 -5.43 -6.37 -4.06
N TYR A 229 -4.64 -5.99 -3.07
CA TYR A 229 -3.80 -4.81 -3.14
C TYR A 229 -2.39 -5.19 -2.71
N MET A 230 -1.45 -5.00 -3.62
CA MET A 230 -0.03 -5.01 -3.29
C MET A 230 0.37 -3.60 -2.86
N LEU A 231 0.85 -3.46 -1.63
CA LEU A 231 1.11 -2.16 -1.03
C LEU A 231 2.62 -1.92 -0.96
N GLY A 232 3.10 -0.93 -1.70
CA GLY A 232 4.46 -0.41 -1.59
C GLY A 232 4.48 0.72 -0.57
N VAL A 233 4.91 0.42 0.65
CA VAL A 233 4.80 1.33 1.80
C VAL A 233 6.20 1.75 2.25
N THR A 234 6.59 2.99 1.93
CA THR A 234 7.88 3.62 2.23
C THR A 234 9.11 2.79 1.85
N ASN A 235 9.44 1.75 2.62
CA ASN A 235 10.59 0.86 2.39
C ASN A 235 10.22 -0.64 2.40
N HIS A 236 8.94 -1.00 2.30
CA HIS A 236 8.50 -2.39 2.42
C HIS A 236 7.29 -2.69 1.53
N TRP A 237 7.15 -3.96 1.15
CA TRP A 237 6.02 -4.44 0.37
C TRP A 237 5.19 -5.44 1.16
N ILE A 238 3.89 -5.19 1.24
CA ILE A 238 2.94 -6.10 1.90
C ILE A 238 1.75 -6.37 0.99
N CYS A 239 0.86 -7.22 1.46
CA CYS A 239 -0.37 -7.57 0.76
C CYS A 239 -1.60 -7.37 1.65
N PHE A 240 -2.64 -6.84 1.04
CA PHE A 240 -3.96 -6.65 1.62
C PHE A 240 -5.01 -7.30 0.71
N VAL A 241 -5.94 -8.03 1.29
CA VAL A 241 -7.06 -8.67 0.59
C VAL A 241 -8.36 -8.29 1.29
N ALA A 242 -9.32 -7.78 0.52
CA ALA A 242 -10.69 -7.61 0.94
C ALA A 242 -11.56 -8.65 0.24
N HIS A 243 -12.31 -9.42 1.02
CA HIS A 243 -13.19 -10.49 0.53
C HIS A 243 -14.61 -10.23 1.01
N LYS A 244 -15.56 -10.13 0.08
CA LYS A 244 -16.98 -9.94 0.36
C LYS A 244 -17.77 -11.14 -0.14
N ASN A 245 -18.52 -11.76 0.76
CA ASN A 245 -19.42 -12.88 0.48
C ASN A 245 -20.73 -12.72 1.27
N ILE A 246 -21.59 -13.74 1.26
CA ILE A 246 -22.89 -13.71 1.96
C ILE A 246 -22.76 -13.66 3.50
N GLN A 247 -21.63 -14.10 4.05
CA GLN A 247 -21.37 -14.07 5.49
C GLN A 247 -20.86 -12.69 5.96
N GLY A 248 -20.39 -11.86 5.05
CA GLY A 248 -19.93 -10.51 5.33
C GLY A 248 -18.64 -10.16 4.59
N THR A 249 -17.92 -9.20 5.18
CA THR A 249 -16.63 -8.72 4.66
C THR A 249 -15.50 -9.21 5.56
N GLN A 250 -14.43 -9.70 4.96
CA GLN A 250 -13.19 -10.07 5.64
C GLN A 250 -12.04 -9.26 5.06
N PHE A 251 -11.23 -8.66 5.94
CA PHE A 251 -10.00 -7.96 5.59
C PHE A 251 -8.80 -8.75 6.07
N ILE A 252 -7.85 -9.02 5.18
CA ILE A 252 -6.69 -9.87 5.45
C ILE A 252 -5.43 -9.09 5.12
N VAL A 253 -4.53 -8.98 6.09
CA VAL A 253 -3.20 -8.37 5.95
C VAL A 253 -2.15 -9.44 6.10
N MET A 254 -1.18 -9.45 5.20
CA MET A 254 -0.07 -10.38 5.18
C MET A 254 1.23 -9.59 5.00
N ASP A 255 2.10 -9.64 6.01
CA ASP A 255 3.43 -9.02 6.01
C ASP A 255 4.49 -10.10 6.25
N SER A 256 5.44 -10.25 5.33
CA SER A 256 6.54 -11.22 5.44
C SER A 256 7.51 -10.94 6.60
N ARG A 257 7.41 -9.80 7.28
CA ARG A 257 8.11 -9.57 8.55
C ARG A 257 7.44 -10.28 9.72
N ASN A 258 6.15 -10.61 9.61
CA ASN A 258 5.33 -11.25 10.64
C ASN A 258 5.38 -10.54 12.01
N ARG A 259 5.39 -9.20 12.01
CA ARG A 259 5.52 -8.40 13.24
C ARG A 259 4.18 -7.86 13.69
N ASP A 260 3.78 -8.15 14.92
CA ASP A 260 2.55 -7.60 15.50
C ASP A 260 2.76 -6.17 16.00
N PHE A 261 2.79 -5.20 15.08
CA PHE A 261 2.96 -3.78 15.42
C PHE A 261 1.73 -2.91 15.12
N PHE A 262 0.63 -3.51 14.68
CA PHE A 262 -0.60 -2.77 14.46
C PHE A 262 -1.16 -2.25 15.80
N LEU A 263 -1.56 -0.98 15.80
CA LEU A 263 -1.97 -0.19 16.96
C LEU A 263 -0.84 0.22 17.91
N TRP A 264 0.43 0.07 17.51
CA TRP A 264 1.52 0.63 18.29
C TRP A 264 1.55 2.16 18.17
N ASN A 265 1.69 2.82 19.31
CA ASN A 265 1.98 4.25 19.37
C ASN A 265 3.46 4.53 19.01
N GLU A 266 3.81 5.81 18.89
CA GLU A 266 5.16 6.22 18.49
C GLU A 266 6.24 5.73 19.46
N GLN A 267 5.96 5.73 20.76
CA GLN A 267 6.91 5.27 21.78
C GLN A 267 7.17 3.77 21.65
N GLN A 268 6.12 2.95 21.46
CA GLN A 268 6.26 1.50 21.28
C GLN A 268 7.09 1.16 20.03
N ILE A 269 6.90 1.92 18.93
CA ILE A 269 7.72 1.77 17.72
C ILE A 269 9.18 2.11 18.01
N ARG A 270 9.45 3.22 18.70
CA ARG A 270 10.82 3.65 19.05
C ARG A 270 11.52 2.67 19.97
N ASP A 271 10.84 2.21 21.02
CA ASP A 271 11.37 1.21 21.96
C ASP A 271 11.74 -0.08 21.22
N PHE A 272 10.85 -0.52 20.32
CA PHE A 272 11.11 -1.67 19.48
C PHE A 272 12.35 -1.48 18.58
N LEU A 273 12.48 -0.33 17.92
CA LEU A 273 13.62 -0.06 17.04
C LEU A 273 14.94 0.01 17.82
N GLN A 274 14.93 0.58 19.03
CA GLN A 274 16.08 0.57 19.93
C GLN A 274 16.47 -0.86 20.34
N GLN A 275 15.48 -1.70 20.69
CA GLN A 275 15.74 -3.11 20.99
C GLN A 275 16.28 -3.88 19.78
N ASP A 276 15.69 -3.71 18.60
CA ASP A 276 16.17 -4.36 17.38
C ASP A 276 17.61 -3.95 17.07
N GLN A 277 17.93 -2.65 17.22
CA GLN A 277 19.25 -2.05 17.05
C GLN A 277 20.29 -2.68 17.99
N LEU A 278 19.96 -2.82 19.29
CA LEU A 278 20.83 -3.48 20.28
C LEU A 278 21.06 -4.97 19.96
N ALA A 279 20.08 -5.63 19.35
CA ALA A 279 20.16 -7.04 18.95
C ALA A 279 20.85 -7.27 17.59
N ARG A 280 21.16 -6.23 16.79
CA ARG A 280 21.81 -6.40 15.48
C ARG A 280 23.22 -6.99 15.57
N PRO A 281 24.13 -6.51 16.45
CA PRO A 281 25.47 -7.06 16.56
C PRO A 281 25.47 -8.54 16.95
N GLN A 282 24.51 -8.96 17.80
CA GLN A 282 24.33 -10.36 18.20
C GLN A 282 23.94 -11.28 17.02
N ARG A 283 23.36 -10.71 15.95
CA ARG A 283 23.01 -11.39 14.70
C ARG A 283 24.10 -11.25 13.62
N GLY A 284 25.27 -10.70 13.96
CA GLY A 284 26.33 -10.40 12.99
C GLY A 284 26.00 -9.26 12.03
N GLN A 285 25.04 -8.41 12.37
CA GLN A 285 24.60 -7.29 11.53
C GLN A 285 25.13 -5.96 12.08
N GLN A 286 25.52 -5.05 11.18
CA GLN A 286 25.92 -3.70 11.56
C GLN A 286 24.72 -2.91 12.12
N PRO A 287 24.94 -2.05 13.12
CA PRO A 287 23.93 -1.09 13.57
C PRO A 287 23.43 -0.22 12.41
N LEU A 288 22.14 0.12 12.42
CA LEU A 288 21.57 1.05 11.46
C LEU A 288 21.99 2.49 11.80
N ASN A 289 22.16 3.33 10.78
CA ASN A 289 22.30 4.77 10.98
C ASN A 289 20.93 5.43 11.25
N GLN A 290 20.93 6.71 11.64
CA GLN A 290 19.70 7.43 11.98
C GLN A 290 18.69 7.45 10.83
N PHE A 291 19.15 7.66 9.60
CA PHE A 291 18.28 7.67 8.42
C PHE A 291 17.48 6.37 8.27
N TYR A 292 18.11 5.21 8.43
CA TYR A 292 17.39 3.94 8.36
C TYR A 292 16.43 3.75 9.53
N LEU A 293 16.78 4.18 10.74
CA LEU A 293 15.88 4.13 11.89
C LEU A 293 14.62 4.97 11.64
N ASP A 294 14.79 6.21 11.16
CA ASP A 294 13.68 7.09 10.80
C ASP A 294 12.82 6.48 9.68
N LEU A 295 13.46 5.87 8.68
CA LEU A 295 12.79 5.19 7.58
C LEU A 295 11.97 3.98 8.06
N TYR A 296 12.49 3.20 9.02
CA TYR A 296 11.74 2.08 9.61
C TYR A 296 10.60 2.56 10.51
N GLU A 297 10.81 3.59 11.32
CA GLU A 297 9.77 4.22 12.14
C GLU A 297 8.63 4.71 11.23
N GLN A 298 8.96 5.48 10.20
CA GLN A 298 7.97 5.99 9.25
C GLN A 298 7.28 4.85 8.49
N GLY A 299 8.02 3.83 8.05
CA GLY A 299 7.43 2.68 7.37
C GLY A 299 6.40 1.93 8.22
N MET A 300 6.61 1.84 9.54
CA MET A 300 5.63 1.26 10.47
C MET A 300 4.40 2.15 10.64
N LYS A 301 4.59 3.48 10.77
CA LYS A 301 3.47 4.44 10.86
C LYS A 301 2.62 4.42 9.59
N ASP A 302 3.28 4.50 8.45
CA ASP A 302 2.65 4.48 7.13
C ASP A 302 1.87 3.19 6.89
N LEU A 303 2.39 2.04 7.33
CA LEU A 303 1.69 0.77 7.19
C LEU A 303 0.38 0.76 7.97
N GLN A 304 0.42 1.19 9.24
CA GLN A 304 -0.78 1.26 10.07
C GLN A 304 -1.82 2.23 9.47
N GLN A 305 -1.34 3.37 8.96
CA GLN A 305 -2.19 4.38 8.35
C GLN A 305 -2.84 3.87 7.05
N ILE A 306 -2.08 3.27 6.12
CA ILE A 306 -2.65 2.83 4.85
C ILE A 306 -3.62 1.67 5.01
N ILE A 307 -3.41 0.74 5.95
CA ILE A 307 -4.38 -0.33 6.24
C ILE A 307 -5.69 0.27 6.76
N THR A 308 -5.60 1.25 7.67
CA THR A 308 -6.77 1.98 8.18
C THR A 308 -7.52 2.69 7.05
N LEU A 309 -6.79 3.42 6.20
CA LEU A 309 -7.37 4.16 5.09
C LEU A 309 -8.01 3.22 4.06
N LEU A 310 -7.36 2.10 3.72
CA LEU A 310 -7.91 1.12 2.79
C LEU A 310 -9.24 0.55 3.27
N ILE A 311 -9.30 0.13 4.53
CA ILE A 311 -10.55 -0.37 5.11
C ILE A 311 -11.61 0.73 5.10
N SER A 312 -11.25 1.97 5.44
CA SER A 312 -12.16 3.12 5.39
C SER A 312 -12.72 3.37 3.97
N TRP A 313 -11.86 3.37 2.95
CA TRP A 313 -12.26 3.59 1.55
C TRP A 313 -13.11 2.45 1.01
N ILE A 314 -12.71 1.21 1.25
CA ILE A 314 -13.42 0.01 0.78
C ILE A 314 -14.80 -0.12 1.45
N THR A 315 -14.93 0.27 2.72
CA THR A 315 -16.22 0.29 3.43
C THR A 315 -17.03 1.56 3.16
N GLY A 316 -16.49 2.52 2.40
CA GLY A 316 -17.16 3.77 2.05
C GLY A 316 -17.32 4.76 3.20
N GLN A 317 -16.53 4.63 4.27
CA GLN A 317 -16.52 5.57 5.40
C GLN A 317 -15.84 6.89 5.03
N THR A 318 -14.81 6.84 4.19
CA THR A 318 -14.20 8.00 3.55
C THR A 318 -13.93 7.72 2.07
N LYS A 319 -13.45 8.71 1.31
CA LYS A 319 -13.05 8.57 -0.10
C LYS A 319 -11.55 8.79 -0.26
N LEU A 320 -10.92 8.08 -1.18
CA LEU A 320 -9.52 8.27 -1.55
C LEU A 320 -9.26 9.70 -2.02
N GLU A 321 -10.10 10.22 -2.92
CA GLU A 321 -9.91 11.56 -3.48
C GLU A 321 -10.08 12.66 -2.43
N SER A 322 -10.95 12.46 -1.43
CA SER A 322 -11.05 13.38 -0.29
C SER A 322 -9.75 13.36 0.53
N TYR A 323 -9.21 12.19 0.85
CA TYR A 323 -7.93 12.09 1.57
C TYR A 323 -6.80 12.78 0.81
N VAL A 324 -6.65 12.48 -0.49
CA VAL A 324 -5.63 13.08 -1.36
C VAL A 324 -5.77 14.60 -1.41
N SER A 325 -7.00 15.10 -1.58
CA SER A 325 -7.27 16.55 -1.62
C SER A 325 -6.86 17.22 -0.30
N ASN A 326 -7.20 16.60 0.82
CA ASN A 326 -6.85 17.11 2.14
C ASN A 326 -5.32 17.05 2.41
N GLN A 327 -4.62 16.02 1.92
CA GLN A 327 -3.16 15.94 2.03
C GLN A 327 -2.46 17.01 1.20
N LYS A 328 -2.90 17.25 -0.05
CA LYS A 328 -2.34 18.30 -0.90
C LYS A 328 -2.40 19.69 -0.25
N ILE A 329 -3.50 19.98 0.44
CA ILE A 329 -3.65 21.23 1.18
C ILE A 329 -2.68 21.29 2.36
N ARG A 330 -2.49 20.18 3.07
CA ARG A 330 -1.56 20.11 4.21
C ARG A 330 -0.09 20.21 3.79
N VAL A 331 0.30 19.61 2.67
CA VAL A 331 1.65 19.78 2.09
C VAL A 331 1.97 21.26 1.84
N PHE A 332 0.94 22.06 1.57
CA PHE A 332 1.07 23.49 1.36
C PHE A 332 0.99 24.31 2.66
N LEU A 333 0.07 23.98 3.57
CA LEU A 333 -0.20 24.76 4.77
C LEU A 333 0.72 24.42 5.95
N ASN A 334 1.14 23.16 6.10
CA ASN A 334 2.02 22.75 7.20
C ASN A 334 3.36 23.50 7.19
N PRO A 335 4.05 23.67 6.04
CA PRO A 335 5.27 24.45 6.00
C PRO A 335 5.08 25.90 6.46
N LEU A 336 3.91 26.52 6.22
CA LEU A 336 3.64 27.86 6.75
C LEU A 336 3.54 27.85 8.28
N ILE A 337 2.82 26.87 8.84
CA ILE A 337 2.67 26.73 10.30
C ILE A 337 4.03 26.43 10.95
N GLU A 338 4.85 25.59 10.32
CA GLU A 338 6.21 25.26 10.75
C GLU A 338 7.14 26.47 10.69
N LEU A 339 7.13 27.24 9.61
CA LEU A 339 7.91 28.48 9.48
C LEU A 339 7.52 29.54 10.52
N LEU A 340 6.28 29.49 11.01
CA LEU A 340 5.81 30.36 12.08
C LEU A 340 6.18 29.85 13.47
N GLU A 341 6.66 28.60 13.59
CA GLU A 341 7.03 27.93 14.85
C GLU A 341 5.89 27.93 15.89
N ILE A 342 4.64 27.82 15.43
CA ILE A 342 3.44 27.82 16.28
C ILE A 342 2.62 26.56 16.06
N SER A 343 1.78 26.23 17.04
CA SER A 343 0.78 25.18 16.88
C SER A 343 -0.30 25.57 15.88
N GLN A 344 -1.01 24.56 15.34
CA GLN A 344 -2.14 24.79 14.45
C GLN A 344 -3.25 25.66 15.09
N ASN A 345 -3.48 25.53 16.40
CA ASN A 345 -4.46 26.33 17.12
C ASN A 345 -4.01 27.78 17.28
N GLU A 346 -2.73 28.02 17.54
CA GLU A 346 -2.16 29.37 17.57
C GLU A 346 -2.22 30.01 16.19
N TYR A 347 -1.92 29.25 15.13
CA TYR A 347 -2.04 29.72 13.75
C TYR A 347 -3.46 30.18 13.40
N LEU A 348 -4.48 29.41 13.78
CA LEU A 348 -5.88 29.77 13.55
C LEU A 348 -6.27 31.09 14.23
N ASN A 349 -5.65 31.39 15.38
CA ASN A 349 -5.90 32.60 16.16
C ASN A 349 -4.94 33.77 15.85
N LEU A 350 -3.93 33.55 15.00
CA LEU A 350 -2.90 34.52 14.67
C LEU A 350 -3.51 35.76 13.99
N LYS A 351 -3.21 36.95 14.49
CA LYS A 351 -3.67 38.21 13.87
C LYS A 351 -2.50 38.95 13.25
N PHE A 352 -2.73 39.53 12.08
CA PHE A 352 -1.78 40.44 11.44
C PHE A 352 -1.94 41.82 12.08
N CYS A 353 -1.03 42.19 12.98
CA CYS A 353 -1.03 43.47 13.70
C CYS A 353 0.24 44.27 13.40
N ILE A 354 0.24 45.57 13.72
CA ILE A 354 1.39 46.45 13.45
C ILE A 354 2.68 45.93 14.11
N GLU A 355 2.57 45.34 15.30
CA GLU A 355 3.69 44.84 16.10
C GLU A 355 4.41 43.63 15.46
N ASN A 356 3.68 42.79 14.72
CA ASN A 356 4.24 41.59 14.08
C ASN A 356 4.27 41.66 12.54
N ALA A 357 3.80 42.76 11.95
CA ALA A 357 3.58 42.90 10.51
C ALA A 357 4.83 42.63 9.67
N ALA A 358 5.99 43.16 10.08
CA ALA A 358 7.24 43.00 9.33
C ALA A 358 7.71 41.54 9.28
N ASN A 359 7.66 40.84 10.42
CA ASN A 359 8.06 39.43 10.51
C ASN A 359 7.09 38.53 9.73
N LEU A 360 5.78 38.72 9.95
CA LEU A 360 4.76 37.94 9.24
C LEU A 360 4.83 38.17 7.72
N TYR A 361 5.06 39.41 7.28
CA TYR A 361 5.26 39.69 5.86
C TYR A 361 6.42 38.89 5.28
N GLN A 362 7.58 38.87 5.94
CA GLN A 362 8.76 38.14 5.44
C GLN A 362 8.49 36.64 5.33
N ILE A 363 7.90 36.03 6.36
CA ILE A 363 7.55 34.60 6.37
C ILE A 363 6.56 34.28 5.26
N LEU A 364 5.48 35.07 5.14
CA LEU A 364 4.45 34.85 4.12
C LEU A 364 4.98 35.08 2.70
N ALA A 365 5.88 36.05 2.50
CA ALA A 365 6.52 36.28 1.21
C ALA A 365 7.44 35.12 0.80
N LEU A 366 8.24 34.59 1.73
CA LEU A 366 9.11 33.44 1.50
C LEU A 366 8.28 32.19 1.16
N TRP A 367 7.28 31.88 1.98
CA TRP A 367 6.35 30.78 1.73
C TRP A 367 5.63 30.95 0.40
N ALA A 368 5.16 32.16 0.08
CA ALA A 368 4.47 32.42 -1.17
C ALA A 368 5.37 32.18 -2.40
N ASP A 369 6.64 32.57 -2.32
CA ASP A 369 7.59 32.37 -3.42
C ASP A 369 7.90 30.89 -3.63
N GLN A 370 8.11 30.14 -2.55
CA GLN A 370 8.44 28.72 -2.59
C GLN A 370 7.27 27.86 -3.12
N TYR A 371 6.02 28.21 -2.77
CA TYR A 371 4.87 27.33 -3.03
C TYR A 371 3.91 27.83 -4.12
N ARG A 372 4.15 28.98 -4.78
CA ARG A 372 3.24 29.52 -5.80
C ARG A 372 2.93 28.54 -6.94
N ILE A 373 3.91 27.78 -7.41
CA ILE A 373 3.75 26.78 -8.49
C ILE A 373 2.89 25.63 -7.97
N THR A 374 3.25 25.10 -6.80
CA THR A 374 2.55 24.00 -6.12
C THR A 374 1.06 24.31 -5.92
N VAL A 375 0.70 25.51 -5.46
CA VAL A 375 -0.70 25.91 -5.26
C VAL A 375 -1.48 25.90 -6.58
N SER A 376 -0.89 26.45 -7.65
CA SER A 376 -1.55 26.56 -8.95
C SER A 376 -1.77 25.21 -9.63
N GLU A 377 -0.84 24.27 -9.45
CA GLU A 377 -0.89 22.95 -10.12
C GLU A 377 -1.66 21.90 -9.30
N PHE A 378 -1.61 21.95 -7.97
CA PHE A 378 -2.07 20.82 -7.14
C PHE A 378 -3.46 20.99 -6.52
N ILE A 379 -3.87 22.21 -6.16
CA ILE A 379 -5.09 22.44 -5.36
C ILE A 379 -6.32 22.68 -6.24
N GLY A 380 -6.16 23.10 -7.50
CA GLY A 380 -7.29 23.33 -8.42
C GLY A 380 -8.20 22.12 -8.69
N ASN A 381 -7.73 20.91 -8.36
CA ASN A 381 -8.48 19.66 -8.49
C ASN A 381 -8.91 19.06 -7.13
N ALA A 382 -8.80 19.82 -6.04
CA ALA A 382 -9.18 19.34 -4.71
C ALA A 382 -10.71 19.25 -4.60
N THR A 383 -11.22 18.12 -4.13
CA THR A 383 -12.65 17.86 -3.90
C THR A 383 -12.86 17.39 -2.46
N ASP A 384 -14.04 17.65 -1.88
CA ASP A 384 -14.41 17.15 -0.54
C ASP A 384 -13.37 17.53 0.54
N ILE A 385 -13.05 18.82 0.64
CA ILE A 385 -12.09 19.37 1.59
C ILE A 385 -12.70 19.44 3.00
N SER A 386 -11.98 18.95 4.00
CA SER A 386 -12.42 18.98 5.39
C SER A 386 -12.57 20.40 5.92
N GLN A 387 -13.50 20.60 6.86
CA GLN A 387 -13.75 21.92 7.45
C GLN A 387 -12.49 22.53 8.06
N ILE A 388 -11.66 21.72 8.73
CA ILE A 388 -10.41 22.21 9.32
C ILE A 388 -9.44 22.73 8.26
N ASN A 389 -9.27 22.00 7.15
CA ASN A 389 -8.42 22.43 6.06
C ASN A 389 -8.99 23.68 5.36
N LYS A 390 -10.33 23.79 5.23
CA LYS A 390 -10.98 25.01 4.73
C LYS A 390 -10.68 26.21 5.64
N THR A 391 -10.76 26.04 6.96
CA THR A 391 -10.44 27.11 7.92
C THR A 391 -8.96 27.51 7.86
N LEU A 392 -8.04 26.55 7.85
CA LEU A 392 -6.60 26.83 7.75
C LEU A 392 -6.24 27.55 6.44
N PHE A 393 -6.90 27.15 5.35
CA PHE A 393 -6.74 27.75 4.04
C PHE A 393 -7.25 29.20 4.00
N LEU A 394 -8.45 29.44 4.51
CA LEU A 394 -9.01 30.79 4.64
C LEU A 394 -8.12 31.69 5.51
N LYS A 395 -7.52 31.12 6.56
CA LYS A 395 -6.58 31.85 7.40
C LYS A 395 -5.32 32.25 6.64
N ALA A 396 -4.78 31.37 5.82
CA ALA A 396 -3.62 31.68 4.98
C ALA A 396 -3.94 32.81 3.99
N LEU A 397 -5.14 32.77 3.39
CA LEU A 397 -5.62 33.81 2.49
C LEU A 397 -5.78 35.17 3.19
N GLU A 398 -6.35 35.20 4.40
CA GLU A 398 -6.49 36.40 5.23
C GLU A 398 -5.11 37.00 5.55
N LEU A 399 -4.19 36.18 6.06
CA LEU A 399 -2.84 36.64 6.44
C LEU A 399 -2.05 37.15 5.22
N ALA A 400 -2.13 36.46 4.09
CA ALA A 400 -1.47 36.89 2.85
C ALA A 400 -2.04 38.23 2.32
N GLN A 401 -3.37 38.43 2.41
CA GLN A 401 -4.00 39.69 2.03
C GLN A 401 -3.53 40.85 2.91
N ASN A 402 -3.52 40.67 4.22
CA ASN A 402 -3.03 41.68 5.16
C ASN A 402 -1.53 42.00 4.91
N ALA A 403 -0.71 40.98 4.62
CA ALA A 403 0.69 41.16 4.27
C ALA A 403 0.87 41.97 2.97
N LEU A 404 0.05 41.71 1.94
CA LEU A 404 0.08 42.47 0.69
C LEU A 404 -0.36 43.93 0.90
N GLU A 405 -1.37 44.17 1.74
CA GLU A 405 -1.79 45.53 2.10
C GLU A 405 -0.69 46.28 2.85
N PHE A 406 -0.04 45.64 3.81
CA PHE A 406 1.11 46.19 4.54
C PHE A 406 2.26 46.54 3.59
N GLN A 407 2.58 45.65 2.64
CA GLN A 407 3.58 45.92 1.59
C GLN A 407 3.22 47.15 0.75
N THR A 408 1.94 47.26 0.36
CA THR A 408 1.44 48.35 -0.49
C THR A 408 1.46 49.70 0.24
N LYS A 409 1.01 49.74 1.50
CA LYS A 409 0.95 50.97 2.30
C LYS A 409 2.34 51.54 2.63
N ASN A 410 3.35 50.69 2.77
CA ASN A 410 4.71 51.09 3.11
C ASN A 410 5.61 51.35 1.88
N GLY A 411 5.04 51.42 0.67
CA GLY A 411 5.79 51.76 -0.54
C GLY A 411 6.88 50.74 -0.89
N LEU A 412 6.79 49.52 -0.38
CA LEU A 412 7.86 48.52 -0.49
C LEU A 412 7.98 47.89 -1.89
N TRP A 413 7.11 48.19 -2.87
CA TRP A 413 7.42 48.02 -4.30
C TRP A 413 6.41 48.59 -5.32
N ASN A 414 6.92 48.90 -6.52
CA ASN A 414 6.24 49.57 -7.65
C ASN A 414 5.70 48.64 -8.76
N GLN A 415 5.54 47.33 -8.54
CA GLN A 415 4.98 46.40 -9.53
C GLN A 415 4.02 45.37 -8.91
N GLN A 416 2.79 45.80 -8.60
CA GLN A 416 1.75 44.98 -7.93
C GLN A 416 1.44 43.63 -8.60
N LYS A 417 1.76 43.44 -9.89
CA LYS A 417 1.40 42.23 -10.66
C LYS A 417 2.46 41.11 -10.62
N GLN A 418 3.63 41.32 -10.01
CA GLN A 418 4.70 40.31 -9.96
C GLN A 418 5.05 39.80 -8.56
N SER A 419 4.45 40.34 -7.49
CA SER A 419 4.71 39.89 -6.12
C SER A 419 4.30 38.42 -5.92
N PRO A 420 5.14 37.58 -5.28
CA PRO A 420 4.77 36.22 -4.88
C PRO A 420 3.46 36.18 -4.08
N LEU A 421 3.23 37.16 -3.20
CA LEU A 421 1.98 37.32 -2.44
C LEU A 421 0.77 37.58 -3.34
N HIS A 422 0.92 38.40 -4.39
CA HIS A 422 -0.17 38.66 -5.33
C HIS A 422 -0.56 37.38 -6.09
N ASN A 423 0.44 36.64 -6.57
CA ASN A 423 0.22 35.40 -7.31
C ASN A 423 -0.42 34.32 -6.42
N ILE A 424 0.08 34.14 -5.19
CA ILE A 424 -0.50 33.15 -4.29
C ILE A 424 -1.92 33.53 -3.89
N ILE A 425 -2.22 34.80 -3.59
CA ILE A 425 -3.59 35.25 -3.29
C ILE A 425 -4.52 34.98 -4.47
N LYS A 426 -4.08 35.21 -5.71
CA LYS A 426 -4.88 34.90 -6.90
C LYS A 426 -5.20 33.40 -6.97
N CYS A 427 -4.20 32.53 -6.80
CA CYS A 427 -4.41 31.09 -6.77
C CYS A 427 -5.34 30.68 -5.63
N LEU A 428 -5.10 31.18 -4.42
CA LEU A 428 -5.90 30.89 -3.23
C LEU A 428 -7.37 31.31 -3.42
N LYS A 429 -7.62 32.45 -4.06
CA LYS A 429 -9.00 32.91 -4.38
C LYS A 429 -9.70 31.99 -5.39
N ILE A 430 -9.01 31.56 -6.44
CA ILE A 430 -9.56 30.63 -7.45
C ILE A 430 -9.96 29.31 -6.78
N ILE A 431 -9.07 28.79 -5.93
CA ILE A 431 -9.32 27.59 -5.16
C ILE A 431 -10.50 27.81 -4.21
N ASN A 432 -10.55 28.91 -3.45
CA ASN A 432 -11.66 29.20 -2.55
C ASN A 432 -13.02 29.26 -3.25
N GLN A 433 -13.07 29.72 -4.50
CA GLN A 433 -14.30 29.72 -5.31
C GLN A 433 -14.74 28.31 -5.73
N SER A 434 -13.82 27.35 -5.72
CA SER A 434 -14.04 25.95 -6.10
C SER A 434 -14.39 25.04 -4.91
N ILE A 435 -14.35 25.57 -3.67
CA ILE A 435 -14.59 24.87 -2.38
C ILE A 435 -15.84 25.39 -1.69
#